data_AF-A0A438XP22-F1
#
_entry.id   AF-A0A438XP22-F1
#
_cell.length_a   1.000
_cell.length_b   1.000
_cell.length_c   1.000
_cell.angle_alpha   90.00
_cell.angle_beta   90.00
_cell.angle_gamma   90.00
#
_symmetry.space_group_name_H-M   'P 1'
#
loop_
_entity.id
_entity.type
_entity.pdbx_description
1 polymer ?
#
loop_
_entity_poly.entity_id
_entity_poly.type
_entity_poly.pdbx_seq_one_letter_code
_entity_poly.pdbx_strand_id
1 'polypeptide(L)'
;PTNETQTPTNDTKPPLKHSSEDQENNLFITPPTEKTLPNNTPNADTNENNESNENRDNVEKQAIRDPNIKEFACGKWVYDDENLQAYRPSILKRIDKDKEVTTDITPCDYSTAENKSGKIITPYTKISVHKTEPLEEPQTFEAKNNFAILQARSSTEKCKRARARKDGTTRQCYLIEEPLKQAWESEYEITTQLVKAIYERPKQDNQVEPTFYETSELAYSSTRKSEVKQDELKLDNKFMEFVEVYEGHYLNDIVKESSEYKEWVKNHVRFKEGVCMALEIEEQPRAKSTPLSIENSRVVCVKKGNYLFNEV
;
A
#
# COMPACT_ATOMS: atom_id res chain seq x y z
N PRO A 1 -41.66 69.82 6.85
CA PRO A 1 -42.40 68.63 7.34
C PRO A 1 -41.43 67.43 7.45
N THR A 2 -40.86 67.22 8.65
CA THR A 2 -41.19 66.10 9.59
C THR A 2 -40.84 64.72 9.01
N ASN A 3 -39.73 64.13 9.48
CA ASN A 3 -39.61 63.09 10.54
C ASN A 3 -40.07 61.70 10.07
N GLU A 4 -39.14 60.72 9.98
CA GLU A 4 -38.91 59.65 10.98
C GLU A 4 -40.02 58.58 10.95
N THR A 5 -39.85 57.26 11.07
CA THR A 5 -38.74 56.31 11.29
C THR A 5 -39.43 54.93 11.28
N GLN A 6 -38.74 53.86 10.86
CA GLN A 6 -38.64 52.57 11.58
C GLN A 6 -37.98 51.48 10.71
N THR A 7 -36.68 51.30 10.92
CA THR A 7 -35.99 49.99 11.02
C THR A 7 -36.33 49.37 12.41
N PRO A 8 -35.95 48.13 12.85
CA PRO A 8 -34.87 47.24 12.35
C PRO A 8 -35.16 45.71 12.43
N THR A 9 -34.26 44.86 11.90
CA THR A 9 -33.62 43.78 12.70
C THR A 9 -32.35 43.24 12.03
N ASN A 10 -31.20 43.64 12.60
CA ASN A 10 -29.97 42.90 12.95
C ASN A 10 -29.52 41.67 12.12
N ASP A 11 -28.34 41.67 11.49
CA ASP A 11 -26.97 41.48 12.10
C ASP A 11 -26.72 40.00 12.49
N THR A 12 -25.64 39.28 12.17
CA THR A 12 -24.24 39.59 11.80
C THR A 12 -23.60 38.29 11.26
N LYS A 13 -22.69 38.37 10.27
CA LYS A 13 -21.58 37.39 10.17
C LYS A 13 -20.25 38.16 10.02
N PRO A 14 -19.25 37.94 10.88
CA PRO A 14 -18.04 38.75 10.91
C PRO A 14 -17.05 38.32 9.80
N PRO A 15 -16.18 39.23 9.33
CA PRO A 15 -15.06 38.88 8.45
C PRO A 15 -13.87 38.44 9.30
N LEU A 16 -13.32 37.24 9.02
CA LEU A 16 -12.08 36.78 9.63
C LEU A 16 -10.94 36.85 8.60
N LYS A 17 -10.15 37.92 8.80
CA LYS A 17 -8.69 38.06 8.63
C LYS A 17 -7.97 37.06 7.73
N HIS A 18 -7.36 37.61 6.68
CA HIS A 18 -6.14 37.08 6.09
C HIS A 18 -5.04 36.94 7.16
N SER A 19 -4.51 35.73 7.29
CA SER A 19 -3.19 35.47 7.84
C SER A 19 -2.49 34.51 6.87
N SER A 20 -1.63 35.09 6.05
CA SER A 20 -0.56 34.41 5.33
C SER A 20 0.47 33.93 6.35
N GLU A 21 0.69 32.61 6.42
CA GLU A 21 1.91 32.02 6.94
C GLU A 21 2.01 30.58 6.39
N ASP A 22 3.24 30.23 6.03
CA ASP A 22 3.63 29.08 5.22
C ASP A 22 3.19 27.72 5.80
N GLN A 23 2.52 26.91 4.98
CA GLN A 23 2.47 25.46 5.19
C GLN A 23 2.67 24.75 3.85
N GLU A 24 3.83 24.10 3.75
CA GLU A 24 4.16 23.10 2.75
C GLU A 24 3.03 22.06 2.67
N ASN A 25 2.38 21.97 1.50
CA ASN A 25 1.42 20.92 1.18
C ASN A 25 2.16 19.58 0.99
N ASN A 26 2.60 18.98 2.09
CA ASN A 26 2.95 17.56 2.14
C ASN A 26 1.66 16.75 2.31
N LEU A 27 0.98 16.48 1.19
CA LEU A 27 -0.08 15.47 1.12
C LEU A 27 0.56 14.07 1.22
N PHE A 28 0.97 13.69 2.43
CA PHE A 28 1.26 12.29 2.74
C PHE A 28 -0.07 11.54 2.88
N ILE A 29 -0.51 10.89 1.80
CA ILE A 29 -1.51 9.81 1.92
C ILE A 29 -0.77 8.59 2.46
N THR A 30 -0.90 8.38 3.77
CA THR A 30 -0.43 7.14 4.40
C THR A 30 -1.32 5.99 3.94
N PRO A 31 -0.76 4.84 3.50
CA PRO A 31 -1.56 3.66 3.23
C PRO A 31 -2.20 3.18 4.54
N PRO A 32 -3.44 2.65 4.52
CA PRO A 32 -4.11 2.22 5.73
C PRO A 32 -3.28 1.14 6.41
N THR A 33 -2.72 1.49 7.56
CA THR A 33 -2.08 0.55 8.46
C THR A 33 -3.19 -0.32 9.06
N GLU A 34 -3.12 -1.63 8.83
CA GLU A 34 -3.90 -2.62 9.57
C GLU A 34 -3.81 -2.30 11.07
N LYS A 35 -4.94 -1.92 11.67
CA LYS A 35 -5.04 -1.78 13.12
C LYS A 35 -4.88 -3.16 13.73
N THR A 36 -3.68 -3.48 14.15
CA THR A 36 -3.42 -4.54 15.12
C THR A 36 -4.08 -4.14 16.44
N LEU A 37 -5.11 -4.87 16.85
CA LEU A 37 -5.71 -4.74 18.17
C LEU A 37 -4.69 -5.24 19.22
N PRO A 38 -4.45 -4.51 20.33
CA PRO A 38 -3.47 -4.91 21.33
C PRO A 38 -3.97 -6.07 22.19
N ASN A 39 -3.07 -7.02 22.45
CA ASN A 39 -3.21 -8.11 23.41
C ASN A 39 -2.45 -7.75 24.72
N ASN A 40 -2.91 -8.29 25.86
CA ASN A 40 -2.32 -8.39 27.23
C ASN A 40 -3.24 -7.80 28.34
N THR A 41 -3.54 -8.37 29.52
CA THR A 41 -3.41 -9.70 30.21
C THR A 41 -4.33 -9.63 31.49
N PRO A 42 -4.29 -10.51 32.53
CA PRO A 42 -5.42 -11.37 32.95
C PRO A 42 -6.05 -11.06 34.34
N ASN A 43 -7.02 -11.91 34.70
CA ASN A 43 -7.56 -12.27 36.03
C ASN A 43 -8.83 -11.57 36.51
N ALA A 44 -9.91 -12.34 36.60
CA ALA A 44 -10.67 -12.50 37.85
C ALA A 44 -11.45 -13.83 37.82
N ASP A 45 -11.23 -14.64 38.85
CA ASP A 45 -11.97 -15.86 39.18
C ASP A 45 -13.47 -15.61 39.27
N THR A 46 -14.29 -16.47 38.64
CA THR A 46 -15.51 -16.97 39.30
C THR A 46 -15.89 -18.32 38.71
N ASN A 47 -15.79 -19.35 39.55
CA ASN A 47 -16.41 -20.66 39.37
C ASN A 47 -17.92 -20.50 39.20
N GLU A 48 -18.50 -21.07 38.15
CA GLU A 48 -19.84 -21.68 38.25
C GLU A 48 -20.02 -22.78 37.20
N ASN A 49 -20.42 -23.95 37.71
CA ASN A 49 -20.51 -25.23 37.02
C ASN A 49 -21.55 -25.22 35.89
N ASN A 50 -21.17 -25.66 34.69
CA ASN A 50 -22.12 -26.17 33.67
C ASN A 50 -21.43 -27.24 32.80
N GLU A 51 -21.39 -28.46 33.34
CA GLU A 51 -20.69 -29.64 32.80
C GLU A 51 -21.38 -30.32 31.60
N SER A 52 -22.13 -29.58 30.78
CA SER A 52 -22.84 -30.12 29.62
C SER A 52 -22.54 -29.46 28.27
N ASN A 53 -21.60 -28.49 28.22
CA ASN A 53 -21.21 -27.79 26.98
C ASN A 53 -19.79 -28.09 26.49
N GLU A 54 -18.89 -28.62 27.34
CA GLU A 54 -17.48 -28.82 26.99
C GLU A 54 -17.26 -29.80 25.82
N ASN A 55 -18.19 -30.73 25.58
CA ASN A 55 -18.06 -31.73 24.52
C ASN A 55 -18.37 -31.19 23.12
N ARG A 56 -19.12 -30.09 22.98
CA ARG A 56 -19.35 -29.42 21.68
C ARG A 56 -18.21 -28.47 21.34
N ASP A 57 -17.77 -27.69 22.33
CA ASP A 57 -16.69 -26.71 22.17
C ASP A 57 -15.34 -27.37 21.82
N ASN A 58 -15.08 -28.58 22.34
CA ASN A 58 -13.84 -29.32 22.01
C ASN A 58 -13.85 -29.90 20.58
N VAL A 59 -15.01 -30.33 20.08
CA VAL A 59 -15.18 -30.83 18.70
C VAL A 59 -14.99 -29.69 17.71
N GLU A 60 -15.49 -28.50 18.05
CA GLU A 60 -15.39 -27.29 17.23
C GLU A 60 -13.96 -26.72 17.23
N LYS A 61 -13.21 -26.82 18.33
CA LYS A 61 -11.79 -26.44 18.43
C LYS A 61 -10.85 -27.41 17.69
N GLN A 62 -11.14 -28.71 17.68
CA GLN A 62 -10.37 -29.72 16.91
C GLN A 62 -10.71 -29.76 15.41
N ALA A 63 -11.91 -29.30 15.04
CA ALA A 63 -12.41 -29.30 13.66
C ALA A 63 -11.58 -28.47 12.67
N ILE A 64 -10.76 -27.54 13.14
CA ILE A 64 -10.26 -26.41 12.34
C ILE A 64 -8.91 -26.75 11.68
N ARG A 65 -8.22 -27.77 12.19
CA ARG A 65 -6.95 -28.28 11.64
C ARG A 65 -7.12 -29.54 10.79
N ASP A 66 -8.35 -30.02 10.66
CA ASP A 66 -8.70 -31.20 9.87
C ASP A 66 -8.89 -30.76 8.40
N PRO A 67 -8.10 -31.27 7.43
CA PRO A 67 -8.25 -30.94 6.02
C PRO A 67 -9.60 -31.38 5.43
N ASN A 68 -10.36 -32.19 6.18
CA ASN A 68 -11.69 -32.63 5.79
C ASN A 68 -12.79 -31.65 6.19
N ILE A 69 -12.49 -30.54 6.87
CA ILE A 69 -13.50 -29.59 7.33
C ILE A 69 -13.44 -28.33 6.47
N LYS A 70 -14.59 -27.98 5.86
CA LYS A 70 -14.71 -26.81 5.00
C LYS A 70 -15.86 -25.93 5.45
N GLU A 71 -15.68 -24.63 5.21
CA GLU A 71 -16.71 -23.63 5.42
C GLU A 71 -17.62 -23.53 4.19
N PHE A 72 -18.91 -23.54 4.44
CA PHE A 72 -19.95 -23.39 3.44
C PHE A 72 -20.87 -22.24 3.82
N ALA A 73 -21.40 -21.57 2.82
CA ALA A 73 -22.39 -20.55 3.04
C ALA A 73 -23.72 -21.14 3.49
N CYS A 74 -24.43 -20.39 4.33
CA CYS A 74 -25.81 -20.68 4.68
C CYS A 74 -26.59 -19.36 4.87
N GLY A 75 -27.91 -19.41 4.68
CA GLY A 75 -28.74 -18.21 4.78
C GLY A 75 -28.58 -17.24 3.60
N LYS A 76 -29.27 -16.10 3.71
CA LYS A 76 -29.34 -15.07 2.66
C LYS A 76 -28.19 -14.08 2.81
N TRP A 77 -27.77 -13.47 1.69
CA TRP A 77 -26.88 -12.32 1.75
C TRP A 77 -27.58 -11.13 2.38
N VAL A 78 -26.86 -10.47 3.28
CA VAL A 78 -27.15 -9.13 3.78
C VAL A 78 -26.21 -8.18 3.07
N TYR A 79 -26.78 -7.14 2.47
CA TYR A 79 -26.07 -6.15 1.67
C TYR A 79 -25.64 -4.97 2.55
N ASP A 80 -24.36 -4.66 2.51
CA ASP A 80 -23.72 -3.55 3.20
C ASP A 80 -23.17 -2.61 2.11
N ASP A 81 -24.09 -1.80 1.57
CA ASP A 81 -23.82 -0.90 0.45
C ASP A 81 -22.80 0.19 0.81
N GLU A 82 -22.71 0.59 2.09
CA GLU A 82 -21.76 1.59 2.57
C GLU A 82 -20.30 1.10 2.45
N ASN A 83 -20.07 -0.20 2.70
CA ASN A 83 -18.75 -0.81 2.58
C ASN A 83 -18.58 -1.61 1.27
N LEU A 84 -19.51 -1.48 0.32
CA LEU A 84 -19.50 -2.18 -0.97
C LEU A 84 -19.28 -3.69 -0.84
N GLN A 85 -19.93 -4.31 0.14
CA GLN A 85 -19.78 -5.73 0.45
C GLN A 85 -21.11 -6.37 0.82
N ALA A 86 -21.20 -7.68 0.68
CA ALA A 86 -22.26 -8.47 1.26
C ALA A 86 -21.67 -9.43 2.27
N TYR A 87 -22.45 -9.79 3.29
CA TYR A 87 -22.11 -10.89 4.18
C TYR A 87 -23.28 -11.84 4.33
N ARG A 88 -22.98 -13.13 4.50
CA ARG A 88 -23.97 -14.14 4.88
C ARG A 88 -23.39 -15.09 5.91
N PRO A 89 -24.24 -15.68 6.77
CA PRO A 89 -23.81 -16.71 7.70
C PRO A 89 -23.07 -17.87 7.02
N SER A 90 -22.26 -18.56 7.80
CA SER A 90 -21.55 -19.76 7.35
C SER A 90 -21.72 -20.92 8.32
N ILE A 91 -21.42 -22.11 7.81
CA ILE A 91 -21.46 -23.38 8.52
C ILE A 91 -20.21 -24.19 8.19
N LEU A 92 -19.59 -24.79 9.19
CA LEU A 92 -18.52 -25.76 9.03
C LEU A 92 -19.10 -27.16 8.81
N LYS A 93 -18.69 -27.81 7.72
CA LYS A 93 -19.05 -29.20 7.40
C LYS A 93 -17.79 -30.06 7.28
N ARG A 94 -17.84 -31.29 7.81
CA ARG A 94 -16.84 -32.33 7.57
C ARG A 94 -17.20 -33.09 6.30
N ILE A 95 -16.23 -33.29 5.44
CA ILE A 95 -16.32 -34.01 4.17
C ILE A 95 -15.61 -35.35 4.33
N ASP A 96 -16.38 -36.44 4.31
CA ASP A 96 -15.81 -37.78 4.20
C ASP A 96 -15.62 -38.10 2.71
N LYS A 97 -14.37 -38.03 2.23
CA LYS A 97 -14.03 -38.23 0.81
C LYS A 97 -14.32 -39.65 0.32
N ASP A 98 -14.29 -40.64 1.22
CA ASP A 98 -14.45 -42.05 0.87
C ASP A 98 -15.93 -42.43 0.73
N LYS A 99 -16.83 -41.64 1.32
CA LYS A 99 -18.28 -41.90 1.32
C LYS A 99 -19.10 -40.85 0.58
N GLU A 100 -18.48 -39.77 0.10
CA GLU A 100 -19.16 -38.59 -0.47
C GLU A 100 -20.24 -37.98 0.45
N VAL A 101 -20.14 -38.19 1.77
CA VAL A 101 -21.09 -37.65 2.75
C VAL A 101 -20.50 -36.41 3.41
N THR A 102 -21.32 -35.37 3.55
CA THR A 102 -20.98 -34.18 4.32
C THR A 102 -21.78 -34.14 5.62
N THR A 103 -21.13 -33.84 6.74
CA THR A 103 -21.76 -33.76 8.07
C THR A 103 -21.58 -32.37 8.65
N ASP A 104 -22.67 -31.75 9.10
CA ASP A 104 -22.69 -30.42 9.69
C ASP A 104 -22.10 -30.47 11.11
N ILE A 105 -21.11 -29.64 11.39
CA ILE A 105 -20.38 -29.60 12.67
C ILE A 105 -20.94 -28.49 13.56
N THR A 106 -21.42 -27.42 12.94
CA THR A 106 -21.78 -26.14 13.58
C THR A 106 -23.18 -25.72 13.12
N PRO A 107 -23.90 -24.88 13.87
CA PRO A 107 -25.13 -24.26 13.37
C PRO A 107 -24.83 -23.30 12.21
N CYS A 108 -25.87 -22.93 11.47
CA CYS A 108 -25.79 -21.80 10.54
C CYS A 108 -25.64 -20.51 11.37
N ASP A 109 -24.50 -19.83 11.24
CA ASP A 109 -24.00 -18.78 12.14
C ASP A 109 -23.42 -19.31 13.47
N TYR A 110 -22.12 -19.58 13.48
CA TYR A 110 -21.35 -19.98 14.66
C TYR A 110 -20.50 -18.82 15.24
N SER A 111 -20.89 -17.56 14.99
CA SER A 111 -20.19 -16.35 15.47
C SER A 111 -20.10 -16.23 16.99
N THR A 112 -20.83 -17.05 17.74
CA THR A 112 -20.76 -17.17 19.20
C THR A 112 -19.56 -17.98 19.69
N ALA A 113 -18.86 -18.71 18.81
CA ALA A 113 -17.62 -19.41 19.13
C ALA A 113 -16.43 -18.42 19.09
N GLU A 114 -15.67 -18.34 20.19
CA GLU A 114 -14.55 -17.42 20.33
C GLU A 114 -13.55 -17.51 19.16
N ASN A 115 -13.16 -16.34 18.64
CA ASN A 115 -12.14 -16.09 17.59
C ASN A 115 -12.51 -16.44 16.14
N LYS A 116 -13.79 -16.53 15.75
CA LYS A 116 -14.18 -16.76 14.34
C LYS A 116 -15.35 -15.94 13.86
N SER A 117 -15.27 -15.51 12.59
CA SER A 117 -16.39 -14.92 11.88
C SER A 117 -17.27 -16.06 11.32
N GLY A 118 -18.39 -16.37 11.97
CA GLY A 118 -19.44 -17.26 11.43
C GLY A 118 -20.17 -16.68 10.21
N LYS A 119 -19.46 -15.92 9.37
CA LYS A 119 -19.97 -15.22 8.19
C LYS A 119 -18.92 -15.20 7.07
N ILE A 120 -19.38 -15.39 5.85
CA ILE A 120 -18.62 -15.16 4.63
C ILE A 120 -18.91 -13.73 4.18
N ILE A 121 -17.85 -12.96 3.92
CA ILE A 121 -17.93 -11.60 3.36
C ILE A 121 -17.50 -11.69 1.89
N THR A 122 -18.23 -11.02 1.00
CA THR A 122 -17.92 -10.97 -0.43
C THR A 122 -18.08 -9.54 -0.92
N PRO A 123 -17.03 -8.92 -1.50
CA PRO A 123 -17.12 -7.57 -2.03
C PRO A 123 -18.03 -7.53 -3.27
N TYR A 124 -18.58 -6.36 -3.56
CA TYR A 124 -19.33 -6.14 -4.78
C TYR A 124 -18.40 -6.10 -6.01
N THR A 125 -18.93 -6.48 -7.16
CA THR A 125 -18.18 -6.43 -8.42
C THR A 125 -18.49 -5.12 -9.14
N LYS A 126 -17.49 -4.25 -9.33
CA LYS A 126 -17.67 -3.00 -10.09
C LYS A 126 -17.85 -3.31 -11.58
N ILE A 127 -18.90 -2.77 -12.19
CA ILE A 127 -19.16 -2.93 -13.64
C ILE A 127 -18.38 -1.82 -14.36
N SER A 128 -17.27 -2.17 -15.00
CA SER A 128 -16.36 -1.22 -15.67
C SER A 128 -16.89 -0.68 -17.00
N VAL A 129 -18.13 -1.00 -17.37
CA VAL A 129 -18.58 -0.93 -18.76
C VAL A 129 -19.55 0.23 -18.96
N HIS A 130 -19.04 1.22 -19.70
CA HIS A 130 -19.74 2.29 -20.41
C HIS A 130 -19.96 3.60 -19.65
N LYS A 131 -19.07 4.54 -20.00
CA LYS A 131 -19.35 5.98 -20.09
C LYS A 131 -20.07 6.48 -18.85
N THR A 132 -19.33 6.44 -17.75
CA THR A 132 -19.60 7.18 -16.54
C THR A 132 -20.10 8.57 -16.91
N GLU A 133 -21.41 8.77 -16.75
CA GLU A 133 -22.02 10.06 -17.05
C GLU A 133 -21.48 11.06 -16.03
N PRO A 134 -20.90 12.19 -16.48
CA PRO A 134 -20.51 13.27 -15.59
C PRO A 134 -21.73 13.73 -14.80
N LEU A 135 -21.67 13.63 -13.49
CA LEU A 135 -22.69 14.24 -12.62
C LEU A 135 -22.44 15.75 -12.47
N GLU A 136 -21.19 16.17 -12.65
CA GLU A 136 -20.75 17.56 -12.50
C GLU A 136 -19.68 17.92 -13.55
N GLU A 137 -19.44 19.22 -13.71
CA GLU A 137 -18.33 19.71 -14.53
C GLU A 137 -16.98 19.29 -13.93
N PRO A 138 -16.03 18.85 -14.76
CA PRO A 138 -14.73 18.41 -14.27
C PRO A 138 -13.94 19.59 -13.70
N GLN A 139 -13.30 19.38 -12.55
CA GLN A 139 -12.40 20.36 -11.96
C GLN A 139 -10.95 19.99 -12.25
N THR A 140 -10.17 20.96 -12.74
CA THR A 140 -8.74 20.78 -13.03
C THR A 140 -7.86 21.52 -12.03
N PHE A 141 -6.76 20.91 -11.63
CA PHE A 141 -5.72 21.56 -10.83
C PHE A 141 -4.33 21.08 -11.22
N GLU A 142 -3.34 21.92 -10.97
CA GLU A 142 -1.93 21.66 -11.28
C GLU A 142 -1.17 21.27 -10.01
N ALA A 143 -0.31 20.26 -10.11
CA ALA A 143 0.58 19.83 -9.03
C ALA A 143 2.00 19.64 -9.57
N LYS A 144 3.01 19.97 -8.77
CA LYS A 144 4.44 19.80 -9.12
C LYS A 144 5.14 19.01 -8.04
N ASN A 145 5.96 18.03 -8.44
CA ASN A 145 6.78 17.25 -7.53
C ASN A 145 8.19 17.06 -8.08
N ASN A 146 9.15 16.97 -7.18
CA ASN A 146 10.56 16.74 -7.49
C ASN A 146 10.98 15.35 -7.01
N PHE A 147 11.67 14.61 -7.87
CA PHE A 147 12.11 13.25 -7.60
C PHE A 147 13.63 13.14 -7.74
N ALA A 148 14.23 12.27 -6.93
CA ALA A 148 15.65 11.97 -7.02
C ALA A 148 15.94 10.53 -6.60
N ILE A 149 16.69 9.81 -7.44
CA ILE A 149 17.18 8.45 -7.19
C ILE A 149 18.71 8.47 -7.23
N LEU A 150 19.33 7.76 -6.28
CA LEU A 150 20.78 7.70 -6.11
C LEU A 150 21.28 6.26 -6.20
N GLN A 151 22.46 6.09 -6.79
CA GLN A 151 23.23 4.86 -6.75
C GLN A 151 24.67 5.15 -6.35
N ALA A 152 25.09 4.61 -5.20
CA ALA A 152 26.46 4.71 -4.76
C ALA A 152 27.40 3.88 -5.63
N ARG A 153 28.61 4.42 -5.83
CA ARG A 153 29.70 3.78 -6.57
C ARG A 153 30.98 3.78 -5.78
N SER A 154 31.79 2.77 -6.03
CA SER A 154 33.16 2.70 -5.53
C SER A 154 34.07 2.21 -6.63
N SER A 155 35.25 2.77 -6.71
CA SER A 155 36.33 2.31 -7.57
C SER A 155 37.54 1.91 -6.75
N THR A 156 38.50 1.27 -7.42
CA THR A 156 39.78 0.87 -6.82
C THR A 156 40.88 1.78 -7.37
N GLU A 157 41.55 2.51 -6.49
CA GLU A 157 42.66 3.39 -6.86
C GLU A 157 43.94 3.01 -6.12
N LYS A 158 45.08 3.57 -6.52
CA LYS A 158 46.34 3.43 -5.78
C LYS A 158 46.16 4.08 -4.40
N CYS A 159 46.48 3.35 -3.34
CA CYS A 159 46.42 3.92 -1.99
C CYS A 159 47.32 5.16 -1.91
N LYS A 160 46.82 6.24 -1.31
CA LYS A 160 47.62 7.45 -1.09
C LYS A 160 48.92 7.09 -0.37
N ARG A 161 50.05 7.52 -0.95
CA ARG A 161 51.43 7.27 -0.43
C ARG A 161 51.88 5.80 -0.46
N ALA A 162 51.20 4.91 -1.19
CA ALA A 162 51.70 3.55 -1.37
C ALA A 162 53.00 3.54 -2.18
N ARG A 163 54.01 2.85 -1.65
CA ARG A 163 55.23 2.52 -2.38
C ARG A 163 55.01 1.25 -3.19
N ALA A 164 55.75 1.11 -4.29
CA ALA A 164 55.84 -0.15 -5.00
C ALA A 164 56.36 -1.24 -4.05
N ARG A 165 55.69 -2.38 -4.03
CA ARG A 165 56.13 -3.60 -3.36
C ARG A 165 57.37 -4.14 -4.11
N LYS A 166 58.10 -5.06 -3.48
CA LYS A 166 59.32 -5.67 -4.07
C LYS A 166 59.03 -6.45 -5.37
N ASP A 167 57.78 -6.84 -5.58
CA ASP A 167 57.25 -7.52 -6.77
C ASP A 167 56.85 -6.54 -7.90
N GLY A 168 57.06 -5.23 -7.72
CA GLY A 168 56.69 -4.20 -8.70
C GLY A 168 55.22 -3.76 -8.64
N THR A 169 54.38 -4.37 -7.80
CA THR A 169 52.96 -4.01 -7.67
C THR A 169 52.76 -2.84 -6.70
N THR A 170 51.70 -2.05 -6.90
CA THR A 170 51.33 -0.95 -5.98
C THR A 170 50.06 -1.33 -5.22
N ARG A 171 50.00 -1.03 -3.91
CA ARG A 171 48.80 -1.29 -3.10
C ARG A 171 47.60 -0.50 -3.61
N GLN A 172 46.47 -1.19 -3.73
CA GLN A 172 45.19 -0.62 -4.11
C GLN A 172 44.27 -0.46 -2.90
N CYS A 173 43.46 0.60 -2.91
CA CYS A 173 42.49 0.97 -1.89
C CYS A 173 41.15 1.26 -2.56
N TYR A 174 40.06 1.04 -1.82
CA TYR A 174 38.74 1.50 -2.26
C TYR A 174 38.64 3.02 -2.16
N LEU A 175 38.03 3.63 -3.16
CA LEU A 175 37.62 5.03 -3.19
C LEU A 175 36.10 5.05 -3.38
N ILE A 176 35.39 5.71 -2.46
CA ILE A 176 33.95 5.99 -2.63
C ILE A 176 33.85 7.20 -3.56
N GLU A 177 33.16 7.01 -4.68
CA GLU A 177 32.90 8.05 -5.66
C GLU A 177 31.61 8.80 -5.30
N GLU A 178 31.39 9.94 -5.95
CA GLU A 178 30.08 10.59 -5.87
C GLU A 178 29.01 9.65 -6.43
N PRO A 179 27.86 9.51 -5.75
CA PRO A 179 26.80 8.61 -6.19
C PRO A 179 26.21 9.12 -7.51
N LEU A 180 25.91 8.21 -8.42
CA LEU A 180 25.16 8.55 -9.63
C LEU A 180 23.77 9.03 -9.22
N LYS A 181 23.30 10.08 -9.89
CA LYS A 181 22.02 10.70 -9.58
C LYS A 181 21.13 10.84 -10.82
N GLN A 182 19.92 10.31 -10.70
CA GLN A 182 18.79 10.68 -11.55
C GLN A 182 17.93 11.68 -10.78
N ALA A 183 17.62 12.83 -11.37
CA ALA A 183 16.66 13.77 -10.78
C ALA A 183 15.78 14.38 -11.86
N TRP A 184 14.49 14.49 -11.58
CA TRP A 184 13.51 15.06 -12.49
C TRP A 184 12.41 15.80 -11.73
N GLU A 185 11.74 16.69 -12.44
CA GLU A 185 10.55 17.39 -11.95
C GLU A 185 9.36 16.97 -12.82
N SER A 186 8.23 16.70 -12.18
CA SER A 186 7.00 16.32 -12.87
C SER A 186 5.88 17.27 -12.50
N GLU A 187 5.18 17.74 -13.53
CA GLU A 187 3.99 18.57 -13.47
C GLU A 187 2.79 17.72 -13.91
N TYR A 188 1.74 17.76 -13.09
CA TYR A 188 0.51 17.00 -13.26
C TYR A 188 -0.65 17.96 -13.43
N GLU A 189 -1.40 17.79 -14.51
CA GLU A 189 -2.71 18.40 -14.66
C GLU A 189 -3.74 17.34 -14.29
N ILE A 190 -4.33 17.45 -13.09
CA ILE A 190 -5.24 16.47 -12.53
C ILE A 190 -6.67 16.97 -12.74
N THR A 191 -7.47 16.18 -13.43
CA THR A 191 -8.89 16.40 -13.67
C THR A 191 -9.69 15.46 -12.78
N THR A 192 -10.54 16.02 -11.94
CA THR A 192 -11.46 15.28 -11.06
C THR A 192 -12.88 15.41 -11.59
N GLN A 193 -13.61 14.31 -11.59
CA GLN A 193 -14.98 14.29 -12.07
C GLN A 193 -15.83 13.37 -11.22
N LEU A 194 -16.96 13.87 -10.72
CA LEU A 194 -17.95 13.04 -10.07
C LEU A 194 -18.70 12.24 -11.14
N VAL A 195 -18.66 10.92 -11.02
CA VAL A 195 -19.23 9.99 -11.98
C VAL A 195 -20.14 8.96 -11.32
N LYS A 196 -21.09 8.43 -12.08
CA LYS A 196 -21.97 7.36 -11.63
C LYS A 196 -21.28 5.99 -11.69
N ALA A 197 -21.10 5.32 -10.56
CA ALA A 197 -20.57 3.96 -10.46
C ALA A 197 -21.70 2.94 -10.22
N ILE A 198 -21.59 1.77 -10.87
CA ILE A 198 -22.55 0.67 -10.76
C ILE A 198 -21.83 -0.59 -10.29
N TYR A 199 -22.36 -1.18 -9.23
CA TYR A 199 -21.85 -2.36 -8.56
C TYR A 199 -22.84 -3.51 -8.65
N GLU A 200 -22.37 -4.69 -9.07
CA GLU A 200 -23.11 -5.93 -9.01
C GLU A 200 -23.00 -6.54 -7.61
N ARG A 201 -24.14 -6.73 -6.95
CA ARG A 201 -24.20 -7.38 -5.64
C ARG A 201 -24.17 -8.91 -5.79
N PRO A 202 -23.58 -9.65 -4.83
CA PRO A 202 -23.65 -11.10 -4.80
C PRO A 202 -25.07 -11.63 -4.93
N LYS A 203 -25.28 -12.54 -5.88
CA LYS A 203 -26.58 -13.13 -6.18
C LYS A 203 -27.12 -13.96 -5.00
N GLN A 204 -28.40 -13.79 -4.68
CA GLN A 204 -29.09 -14.67 -3.73
C GLN A 204 -29.34 -16.04 -4.36
N ASP A 205 -29.31 -17.11 -3.57
CA ASP A 205 -29.48 -18.49 -4.05
C ASP A 205 -30.82 -18.71 -4.80
N ASN A 206 -31.84 -17.90 -4.49
CA ASN A 206 -33.17 -17.96 -5.10
C ASN A 206 -33.41 -16.92 -6.22
N GLN A 207 -32.43 -16.06 -6.52
CA GLN A 207 -32.55 -15.09 -7.61
C GLN A 207 -32.10 -15.72 -8.92
N VAL A 208 -32.67 -15.29 -10.04
CA VAL A 208 -32.22 -15.68 -11.40
C VAL A 208 -31.24 -14.65 -11.93
N GLU A 209 -31.49 -13.37 -11.67
CA GLU A 209 -30.66 -12.24 -12.11
C GLU A 209 -29.97 -11.56 -10.91
N PRO A 210 -28.74 -11.03 -11.08
CA PRO A 210 -28.06 -10.22 -10.07
C PRO A 210 -28.79 -8.90 -9.79
N THR A 211 -28.57 -8.33 -8.60
CA THR A 211 -29.05 -6.99 -8.26
C THR A 211 -27.91 -5.98 -8.31
N PHE A 212 -28.21 -4.73 -8.67
CA PHE A 212 -27.21 -3.68 -8.79
C PHE A 212 -27.37 -2.60 -7.71
N TYR A 213 -26.25 -2.01 -7.32
CA TYR A 213 -26.16 -0.82 -6.49
C TYR A 213 -25.54 0.31 -7.31
N GLU A 214 -26.18 1.47 -7.32
CA GLU A 214 -25.69 2.66 -8.01
C GLU A 214 -25.27 3.70 -6.98
N THR A 215 -24.06 4.24 -7.14
CA THR A 215 -23.51 5.30 -6.29
C THR A 215 -22.73 6.29 -7.13
N SER A 216 -22.23 7.38 -6.53
CA SER A 216 -21.33 8.33 -7.18
C SER A 216 -19.90 8.16 -6.64
N GLU A 217 -18.93 8.29 -7.53
CA GLU A 217 -17.50 8.21 -7.19
C GLU A 217 -16.72 9.31 -7.89
N LEU A 218 -15.60 9.71 -7.30
CA LEU A 218 -14.67 10.62 -7.95
C LEU A 218 -13.77 9.82 -8.89
N ALA A 219 -13.89 10.08 -10.19
CA ALA A 219 -12.93 9.64 -11.19
C ALA A 219 -11.80 10.67 -11.31
N TYR A 220 -10.58 10.17 -11.35
CA TYR A 220 -9.36 10.95 -11.55
C TYR A 220 -8.80 10.62 -12.93
N SER A 221 -8.42 11.65 -13.66
CA SER A 221 -7.56 11.51 -14.83
C SER A 221 -6.47 12.56 -14.76
N SER A 222 -5.28 12.25 -15.24
CA SER A 222 -4.15 13.17 -15.13
C SER A 222 -3.28 13.09 -16.36
N THR A 223 -2.81 14.24 -16.83
CA THR A 223 -1.74 14.31 -17.82
C THR A 223 -0.42 14.62 -17.12
N ARG A 224 0.66 13.98 -17.58
CA ARG A 224 2.00 14.07 -17.00
C ARG A 224 2.94 14.78 -17.96
N LYS A 225 3.66 15.78 -17.47
CA LYS A 225 4.82 16.38 -18.13
C LYS A 225 6.00 16.28 -17.19
N SER A 226 7.14 15.81 -17.68
CA SER A 226 8.32 15.61 -16.84
C SER A 226 9.58 16.16 -17.51
N GLU A 227 10.41 16.81 -16.71
CA GLU A 227 11.68 17.40 -17.13
C GLU A 227 12.81 16.81 -16.30
N VAL A 228 13.77 16.17 -16.99
CA VAL A 228 14.94 15.55 -16.35
C VAL A 228 15.99 16.63 -16.08
N LYS A 229 16.34 16.81 -14.81
CA LYS A 229 17.39 17.75 -14.35
C LYS A 229 18.77 17.10 -14.36
N GLN A 230 18.85 15.81 -14.02
CA GLN A 230 20.08 15.01 -14.00
C GLN A 230 19.79 13.60 -14.50
N ASP A 231 20.61 13.10 -15.43
CA ASP A 231 20.38 11.85 -16.16
C ASP A 231 21.58 10.89 -16.10
N GLU A 232 22.16 10.71 -14.92
CA GLU A 232 23.35 9.87 -14.78
C GLU A 232 23.03 8.37 -14.73
N LEU A 233 21.82 8.02 -14.28
CA LEU A 233 21.34 6.62 -14.23
C LEU A 233 20.66 6.18 -15.52
N LYS A 234 20.30 7.12 -16.41
CA LYS A 234 19.63 6.85 -17.69
C LYS A 234 18.34 6.03 -17.53
N LEU A 235 17.56 6.37 -16.50
CA LEU A 235 16.28 5.71 -16.25
C LEU A 235 15.28 6.11 -17.33
N ASP A 236 14.54 5.13 -17.84
CA ASP A 236 13.53 5.37 -18.87
C ASP A 236 12.36 6.24 -18.33
N ASN A 237 11.67 6.94 -19.23
CA ASN A 237 10.52 7.76 -18.89
C ASN A 237 9.39 6.94 -18.25
N LYS A 238 9.18 5.69 -18.70
CA LYS A 238 8.22 4.77 -18.06
C LYS A 238 8.63 4.42 -16.62
N PHE A 239 9.93 4.23 -16.37
CA PHE A 239 10.41 3.95 -15.02
C PHE A 239 10.11 5.13 -14.09
N MET A 240 10.37 6.35 -14.56
CA MET A 240 10.06 7.58 -13.82
C MET A 240 8.55 7.70 -13.55
N GLU A 241 7.70 7.46 -14.55
CA GLU A 241 6.24 7.43 -14.38
C GLU A 241 5.79 6.43 -13.30
N PHE A 242 6.32 5.21 -13.31
CA PHE A 242 5.95 4.20 -12.32
C PHE A 242 6.42 4.53 -10.91
N VAL A 243 7.58 5.18 -10.76
CA VAL A 243 8.03 5.71 -9.46
C VAL A 243 7.02 6.73 -8.92
N GLU A 244 6.58 7.66 -9.76
CA GLU A 244 5.62 8.70 -9.38
C GLU A 244 4.24 8.13 -8.99
N VAL A 245 3.77 7.10 -9.69
CA VAL A 245 2.55 6.36 -9.32
C VAL A 245 2.75 5.63 -8.00
N TYR A 246 3.89 4.97 -7.81
CA TYR A 246 4.19 4.21 -6.60
C TYR A 246 4.31 5.09 -5.36
N GLU A 247 4.89 6.29 -5.48
CA GLU A 247 4.97 7.28 -4.40
C GLU A 247 3.65 8.04 -4.19
N GLY A 248 2.64 7.83 -5.05
CA GLY A 248 1.30 8.40 -4.89
C GLY A 248 1.15 9.83 -5.40
N HIS A 249 2.13 10.33 -6.16
CA HIS A 249 2.12 11.69 -6.71
C HIS A 249 1.41 11.77 -8.07
N TYR A 250 1.34 10.67 -8.81
CA TYR A 250 0.63 10.58 -10.09
C TYR A 250 -0.64 9.73 -9.95
N LEU A 251 -1.79 10.39 -9.89
CA LEU A 251 -3.11 9.79 -9.62
C LEU A 251 -3.80 9.26 -10.88
N ASN A 252 -3.12 8.36 -11.60
CA ASN A 252 -3.67 7.70 -12.78
C ASN A 252 -3.97 6.22 -12.49
N ASP A 253 -5.24 5.92 -12.19
CA ASP A 253 -5.70 4.57 -11.85
C ASP A 253 -5.49 3.57 -12.99
N ILE A 254 -5.54 4.02 -14.24
CA ILE A 254 -5.30 3.15 -15.42
C ILE A 254 -3.89 2.58 -15.40
N VAL A 255 -2.90 3.42 -15.06
CA VAL A 255 -1.50 2.98 -15.00
C VAL A 255 -1.29 2.02 -13.83
N LYS A 256 -1.89 2.32 -12.67
CA LYS A 256 -1.80 1.47 -11.47
C LYS A 256 -2.43 0.09 -11.68
N GLU A 257 -3.48 0.01 -12.47
CA GLU A 257 -4.15 -1.26 -12.79
C GLU A 257 -3.47 -2.04 -13.93
N SER A 258 -2.60 -1.39 -14.70
CA SER A 258 -1.89 -2.00 -15.83
C SER A 258 -1.01 -3.19 -15.40
N SER A 259 -0.88 -4.18 -16.29
CA SER A 259 0.01 -5.33 -16.06
C SER A 259 1.48 -4.91 -16.01
N GLU A 260 1.90 -3.96 -16.85
CA GLU A 260 3.27 -3.44 -16.88
C GLU A 260 3.68 -2.85 -15.52
N TYR A 261 2.81 -2.04 -14.91
CA TYR A 261 3.07 -1.47 -13.58
C TYR A 261 3.16 -2.56 -12.50
N LYS A 262 2.24 -3.52 -12.50
CA LYS A 262 2.24 -4.62 -11.52
C LYS A 262 3.50 -5.49 -11.63
N GLU A 263 3.97 -5.76 -12.84
CA GLU A 263 5.24 -6.44 -13.08
C GLU A 263 6.43 -5.59 -12.65
N TRP A 264 6.41 -4.28 -12.96
CA TRP A 264 7.45 -3.36 -12.53
C TRP A 264 7.56 -3.31 -11.01
N VAL A 265 6.45 -3.22 -10.26
CA VAL A 265 6.45 -3.25 -8.79
C VAL A 265 7.09 -4.55 -8.29
N LYS A 266 6.72 -5.69 -8.87
CA LYS A 266 7.28 -6.99 -8.47
C LYS A 266 8.78 -7.09 -8.73
N ASN A 267 9.27 -6.53 -9.83
CA ASN A 267 10.66 -6.67 -10.25
C ASN A 267 11.57 -5.59 -9.63
N HIS A 268 11.09 -4.36 -9.52
CA HIS A 268 11.92 -3.19 -9.21
C HIS A 268 11.68 -2.63 -7.80
N VAL A 269 10.53 -2.87 -7.15
CA VAL A 269 10.26 -2.28 -5.82
C VAL A 269 10.72 -3.21 -4.70
N ARG A 270 11.66 -2.74 -3.88
CA ARG A 270 12.18 -3.41 -2.68
C ARG A 270 12.38 -2.37 -1.59
N PHE A 271 11.39 -2.20 -0.71
CA PHE A 271 11.44 -1.18 0.33
C PHE A 271 12.67 -1.37 1.24
N LYS A 272 13.54 -0.37 1.32
CA LYS A 272 14.83 -0.41 2.04
C LYS A 272 15.75 -1.58 1.69
N GLU A 273 15.49 -2.24 0.55
CA GLU A 273 16.24 -3.40 0.08
C GLU A 273 16.66 -3.26 -1.39
N GLY A 274 16.47 -2.08 -1.99
CA GLY A 274 16.88 -1.75 -3.34
C GLY A 274 18.39 -1.47 -3.48
N VAL A 275 18.74 -0.75 -4.54
CA VAL A 275 20.12 -0.36 -4.88
C VAL A 275 20.77 0.40 -3.71
N CYS A 276 22.06 0.19 -3.53
CA CYS A 276 22.81 0.91 -2.51
C CYS A 276 22.88 2.40 -2.82
N MET A 277 22.42 3.25 -1.88
CA MET A 277 22.47 4.70 -1.98
C MET A 277 23.69 5.31 -1.28
N ALA A 278 24.29 4.60 -0.32
CA ALA A 278 25.50 5.04 0.37
C ALA A 278 26.39 3.85 0.74
N LEU A 279 27.68 3.98 0.42
CA LEU A 279 28.72 3.00 0.73
C LEU A 279 29.61 3.53 1.85
N GLU A 280 30.15 2.61 2.63
CA GLU A 280 31.21 2.88 3.62
C GLU A 280 32.32 1.84 3.45
N ILE A 281 33.56 2.20 3.80
CA ILE A 281 34.69 1.28 3.80
C ILE A 281 34.84 0.73 5.22
N GLU A 282 34.50 -0.54 5.39
CA GLU A 282 34.70 -1.25 6.65
C GLU A 282 36.11 -1.85 6.70
N GLU A 283 36.87 -1.53 7.74
CA GLU A 283 38.18 -2.13 7.97
C GLU A 283 38.05 -3.55 8.52
N GLN A 284 38.76 -4.50 7.93
CA GLN A 284 38.86 -5.85 8.49
C GLN A 284 39.90 -5.88 9.63
N PRO A 285 39.85 -6.90 10.52
CA PRO A 285 40.84 -7.07 11.56
C PRO A 285 42.27 -7.07 11.01
N ARG A 286 43.02 -6.00 11.32
CA ARG A 286 44.41 -5.81 10.89
C ARG A 286 45.26 -5.30 12.04
N ALA A 287 46.56 -5.60 12.00
CA ALA A 287 47.51 -4.91 12.85
C ALA A 287 47.52 -3.41 12.53
N LYS A 288 47.62 -2.55 13.55
CA LYS A 288 47.65 -1.08 13.39
C LYS A 288 48.77 -0.60 12.45
N SER A 289 49.86 -1.36 12.36
CA SER A 289 51.02 -1.10 11.50
C SER A 289 50.78 -1.41 10.02
N THR A 290 49.77 -2.22 9.68
CA THR A 290 49.48 -2.62 8.30
C THR A 290 48.58 -1.58 7.65
N PRO A 291 49.02 -0.82 6.63
CA PRO A 291 48.18 0.18 5.96
C PRO A 291 46.89 -0.42 5.41
N LEU A 292 45.83 0.40 5.33
CA LEU A 292 44.57 0.03 4.68
C LEU A 292 44.81 -0.26 3.19
N SER A 293 44.07 -1.24 2.67
CA SER A 293 44.11 -1.72 1.29
C SER A 293 42.89 -2.61 1.04
N ILE A 294 42.67 -2.98 -0.21
CA ILE A 294 41.61 -3.92 -0.58
C ILE A 294 41.76 -5.28 0.14
N GLU A 295 42.98 -5.71 0.45
CA GLU A 295 43.24 -6.98 1.16
C GLU A 295 42.72 -7.01 2.61
N ASN A 296 42.49 -5.84 3.22
CA ASN A 296 42.10 -5.71 4.63
C ASN A 296 40.97 -4.70 4.86
N SER A 297 40.17 -4.46 3.82
CA SER A 297 38.95 -3.66 3.90
C SER A 297 37.90 -4.22 2.96
N ARG A 298 36.64 -3.91 3.23
CA ARG A 298 35.53 -4.21 2.33
C ARG A 298 34.63 -2.99 2.20
N VAL A 299 34.04 -2.82 1.02
CA VAL A 299 33.00 -1.80 0.82
C VAL A 299 31.68 -2.42 1.26
N VAL A 300 30.96 -1.75 2.16
CA VAL A 300 29.66 -2.16 2.64
C VAL A 300 28.61 -1.12 2.30
N CYS A 301 27.40 -1.59 2.00
CA CYS A 301 26.26 -0.71 1.82
C CYS A 301 25.65 -0.34 3.17
N VAL A 302 25.67 0.94 3.51
CA VAL A 302 25.11 1.44 4.78
C VAL A 302 23.68 1.93 4.64
N LYS A 303 23.28 2.35 3.43
CA LYS A 303 21.92 2.79 3.14
C LYS A 303 21.45 2.21 1.81
N LYS A 304 20.39 1.42 1.84
CA LYS A 304 19.71 0.88 0.65
C LYS A 304 18.51 1.73 0.28
N GLY A 305 18.28 1.89 -1.02
CA GLY A 305 17.12 2.57 -1.60
C GLY A 305 15.90 1.68 -1.66
N ASN A 306 14.85 2.18 -2.34
CA ASN A 306 13.58 1.49 -2.49
C ASN A 306 13.45 0.74 -3.82
N TYR A 307 14.37 0.99 -4.77
CA TYR A 307 14.25 0.53 -6.15
C TYR A 307 15.46 -0.29 -6.56
N LEU A 308 15.22 -1.35 -7.33
CA LEU A 308 16.20 -2.08 -8.13
C LEU A 308 16.08 -1.57 -9.57
N PHE A 309 17.19 -1.19 -10.18
CA PHE A 309 17.23 -0.71 -11.59
C PHE A 309 18.57 -1.06 -12.26
N ASN A 310 19.37 -1.92 -11.62
CA ASN A 310 20.65 -2.39 -12.13
C ASN A 310 20.51 -3.63 -13.03
N GLU A 311 19.28 -4.06 -13.34
CA GLU A 311 19.02 -5.16 -14.26
C GLU A 311 18.59 -4.58 -15.62
N VAL A 312 19.59 -4.40 -16.48
CA VAL A 312 19.46 -4.45 -17.96
C VAL A 312 20.60 -5.32 -18.49
#